data_AF-A0A915YDT9-F1
#
_entry.id   AF-A0A915YDT9-F1
#
_cell.length_a   1.000
_cell.length_b   1.000
_cell.length_c   1.000
_cell.angle_alpha   90.00
_cell.angle_beta   90.00
_cell.angle_gamma   90.00
#
_symmetry.space_group_name_H-M   'P 1'
#
loop_
_entity.id
_entity.type
_entity.pdbx_description
1 polymer ?
#
loop_
_entity_poly.entity_id
_entity_poly.type
_entity_poly.pdbx_seq_one_letter_code
_entity_poly.pdbx_strand_id
1 'polypeptide(L)'
;MGKDLSKVTTTIYFCDGGSCRKAGSEQVVRTARAYLRNKDLWHETHTIRTRCNGRCEDAPTCIVQSGNYWYKELSADKITRIIESHIATSEPLKSDLIYMDGFSAVQSDKERPRILPKPFFEKEDALWGNCWYTKGFSSDQYLYPLFLYLKENAKETTITFNKERAFALKSLAGITYTDDYKLFLHFDDGANISLNIGAVPKTEPLEEQQNKITSTTYFIVQQTKQRKIRFTNKMGKVIASIHLANNEPQIWNYLLTIQLQGLKDPTE
;
A
#
# COMPACT_ATOMS: atom_id res chain seq x y z
N MET A 1 -1.43 23.27 -25.14
CA MET A 1 -0.37 22.88 -26.10
C MET A 1 0.49 21.82 -25.43
N GLY A 2 0.60 20.64 -26.03
CA GLY A 2 1.39 19.53 -25.48
C GLY A 2 2.90 19.75 -25.66
N LYS A 3 3.72 19.05 -24.89
CA LYS A 3 5.17 19.03 -25.08
C LYS A 3 5.50 18.10 -26.26
N ASP A 4 6.38 18.55 -27.15
CA ASP A 4 6.92 17.70 -28.21
C ASP A 4 7.92 16.70 -27.62
N LEU A 5 7.47 15.46 -27.41
CA LEU A 5 8.28 14.43 -26.78
C LEU A 5 9.40 13.91 -27.69
N SER A 6 9.35 14.17 -29.00
CA SER A 6 10.42 13.75 -29.93
C SER A 6 11.75 14.48 -29.69
N LYS A 7 11.71 15.62 -29.01
CA LYS A 7 12.87 16.44 -28.64
C LYS A 7 13.39 16.17 -27.23
N VAL A 8 12.67 15.37 -26.44
CA VAL A 8 13.01 15.14 -25.03
C VAL A 8 14.13 14.11 -24.95
N THR A 9 15.27 14.51 -24.42
CA THR A 9 16.43 13.64 -24.16
C THR A 9 16.51 13.24 -22.69
N THR A 10 15.95 14.05 -21.79
CA THR A 10 15.95 13.79 -20.34
C THR A 10 14.54 13.88 -19.77
N THR A 11 14.14 12.92 -18.93
CA THR A 11 12.88 12.98 -18.18
C THR A 11 13.14 12.86 -16.68
N ILE A 12 12.59 13.82 -15.92
CA ILE A 12 12.71 13.86 -14.46
C ILE A 12 11.34 13.60 -13.84
N TYR A 13 11.22 12.51 -13.09
CA TYR A 13 10.04 12.15 -12.32
C TYR A 13 10.20 12.61 -10.88
N PHE A 14 9.41 13.59 -10.46
CA PHE A 14 9.39 14.09 -9.09
C PHE A 14 8.30 13.39 -8.28
N CYS A 15 8.65 12.86 -7.11
CA CYS A 15 7.68 12.29 -6.18
C CYS A 15 6.80 13.40 -5.59
N ASP A 16 5.50 13.28 -5.76
CA ASP A 16 4.48 14.18 -5.17
C ASP A 16 3.63 13.46 -4.11
N GLY A 17 4.17 12.37 -3.55
CA GLY A 17 3.59 11.67 -2.40
C GLY A 17 3.58 12.53 -1.13
N GLY A 18 2.74 12.18 -0.16
CA GLY A 18 2.53 12.97 1.06
C GLY A 18 3.81 13.27 1.86
N SER A 19 4.73 12.30 1.99
CA SER A 19 6.02 12.49 2.67
C SER A 19 6.92 13.47 1.91
N CYS A 20 6.99 13.37 0.58
CA CYS A 20 7.76 14.30 -0.27
C CYS A 20 7.19 15.72 -0.23
N ARG A 21 5.86 15.88 -0.26
CA ARG A 21 5.22 17.19 -0.09
C ARG A 21 5.55 17.83 1.24
N LYS A 22 5.45 17.07 2.34
CA LYS A 22 5.84 17.54 3.68
C LYS A 22 7.31 17.91 3.78
N ALA A 23 8.16 17.20 3.03
CA ALA A 23 9.60 17.46 2.94
C ALA A 23 9.97 18.56 1.93
N GLY A 24 9.00 19.28 1.33
CA GLY A 24 9.27 20.44 0.47
C GLY A 24 9.41 20.14 -1.03
N SER A 25 8.92 19.00 -1.53
CA SER A 25 9.01 18.65 -2.96
C SER A 25 8.44 19.72 -3.91
N GLU A 26 7.46 20.49 -3.47
CA GLU A 26 6.89 21.58 -4.26
C GLU A 26 7.94 22.63 -4.64
N GLN A 27 8.78 23.03 -3.68
CA GLN A 27 9.84 24.00 -3.92
C GLN A 27 10.91 23.44 -4.85
N VAL A 28 11.25 22.15 -4.70
CA VAL A 28 12.18 21.42 -5.58
C VAL A 28 11.68 21.46 -7.02
N VAL A 29 10.41 21.08 -7.26
CA VAL A 29 9.82 21.05 -8.61
C VAL A 29 9.76 22.45 -9.23
N ARG A 30 9.37 23.47 -8.45
CA ARG A 30 9.30 24.85 -8.94
C ARG A 30 10.68 25.35 -9.35
N THR A 31 11.69 25.11 -8.52
CA THR A 31 13.09 25.50 -8.79
C THR A 31 13.61 24.82 -10.05
N ALA A 32 13.43 23.51 -10.17
CA ALA A 32 13.81 22.75 -11.36
C ALA A 32 13.17 23.31 -12.64
N ARG A 33 11.86 23.56 -12.62
CA ARG A 33 11.13 24.07 -13.80
C ARG A 33 11.53 25.50 -14.16
N ALA A 34 11.78 26.35 -13.16
CA ALA A 34 12.28 27.70 -13.38
C ALA A 34 13.69 27.68 -14.02
N TYR A 35 14.57 26.83 -13.47
CA TYR A 35 15.92 26.63 -14.00
C TYR A 35 15.89 26.19 -15.47
N LEU A 36 15.13 25.14 -15.78
CA LEU A 36 15.01 24.61 -17.15
C LEU A 36 14.48 25.66 -18.14
N ARG A 37 13.53 26.52 -17.73
CA ARG A 37 13.04 27.60 -18.60
C ARG A 37 14.08 28.69 -18.82
N ASN A 38 14.73 29.14 -17.74
CA ASN A 38 15.69 30.24 -17.82
C ASN A 38 16.99 29.87 -18.53
N LYS A 39 17.26 28.57 -18.70
CA LYS A 39 18.41 28.02 -19.43
C LYS A 39 18.09 27.52 -20.84
N ASP A 40 16.86 27.73 -21.32
CA ASP A 40 16.37 27.23 -22.61
C ASP A 40 16.39 25.68 -22.76
N LEU A 41 16.39 24.97 -21.63
CA LEU A 41 16.39 23.50 -21.57
C LEU A 41 14.98 22.92 -21.53
N TRP A 42 13.96 23.78 -21.57
CA TRP A 42 12.57 23.38 -21.41
C TRP A 42 12.11 22.42 -22.52
N HIS A 43 12.58 22.56 -23.75
CA HIS A 43 12.12 21.70 -24.84
C HIS A 43 12.75 20.30 -24.80
N GLU A 44 13.97 20.19 -24.28
CA GLU A 44 14.75 18.95 -24.23
C GLU A 44 14.56 18.15 -22.93
N THR A 45 14.08 18.79 -21.86
CA THR A 45 13.88 18.13 -20.56
C THR A 45 12.41 18.06 -20.16
N HIS A 46 11.84 16.87 -19.99
CA HIS A 46 10.48 16.72 -19.45
C HIS A 46 10.48 16.55 -17.92
N THR A 47 9.50 17.17 -17.25
CA THR A 47 9.33 17.03 -15.79
C THR A 47 7.93 16.53 -15.49
N ILE A 48 7.85 15.37 -14.83
CA ILE A 48 6.60 14.68 -14.50
C ILE A 48 6.47 14.65 -12.98
N ARG A 49 5.27 14.92 -12.47
CA ARG A 49 4.94 14.66 -11.07
C ARG A 49 4.30 13.29 -10.97
N THR A 50 4.82 12.46 -10.08
CA THR A 50 4.29 11.12 -9.81
C THR A 50 3.62 11.10 -8.44
N ARG A 51 2.85 10.03 -8.13
CA ARG A 51 2.41 9.77 -6.75
C ARG A 51 3.59 9.26 -5.92
N CYS A 52 3.33 8.48 -4.86
CA CYS A 52 4.40 7.93 -4.03
C CYS A 52 5.32 7.01 -4.84
N ASN A 53 6.64 7.13 -4.67
CA ASN A 53 7.62 6.22 -5.27
C ASN A 53 8.19 5.20 -4.27
N GLY A 54 7.56 5.04 -3.11
CA GLY A 54 7.92 4.01 -2.12
C GLY A 54 9.12 4.33 -1.22
N ARG A 55 9.84 5.44 -1.46
CA ARG A 55 11.00 5.89 -0.66
C ARG A 55 10.64 7.09 0.22
N CYS A 56 9.78 6.86 1.22
CA CYS A 56 9.27 7.94 2.08
C CYS A 56 10.32 8.46 3.07
N GLU A 57 11.21 7.59 3.52
CA GLU A 57 12.33 7.86 4.42
C GLU A 57 13.40 8.76 3.79
N ASP A 58 13.50 8.78 2.46
CA ASP A 58 14.48 9.52 1.67
C ASP A 58 13.91 10.79 1.03
N ALA A 59 12.70 11.18 1.43
CA ALA A 59 11.97 12.29 0.83
C ALA A 59 12.71 13.65 0.99
N PRO A 60 12.60 14.57 0.00
CA PRO A 60 11.96 14.37 -1.31
C PRO A 60 12.85 13.57 -2.28
N THR A 61 12.23 12.81 -3.18
CA THR A 61 12.94 11.98 -4.17
C THR A 61 12.58 12.36 -5.62
N CYS A 62 13.48 12.05 -6.54
CA CYS A 62 13.20 12.07 -7.98
C CYS A 62 13.95 10.97 -8.71
N ILE A 63 13.50 10.67 -9.93
CA ILE A 63 14.13 9.72 -10.85
C ILE A 63 14.50 10.48 -12.12
N VAL A 64 15.74 10.36 -12.59
CA VAL A 64 16.18 10.91 -13.87
C VAL A 64 16.35 9.77 -14.88
N GLN A 65 15.79 9.96 -16.08
CA GLN A 65 15.88 9.08 -17.24
C GLN A 65 16.53 9.82 -18.42
N SER A 66 17.23 9.15 -19.34
CA SER A 66 17.51 7.69 -19.37
C SER A 66 18.59 7.27 -18.37
N GLY A 67 18.45 6.09 -17.73
CA GLY A 67 19.49 5.50 -16.87
C GLY A 67 19.06 5.17 -15.43
N ASN A 68 17.77 5.34 -15.12
CA ASN A 68 17.18 4.92 -13.85
C ASN A 68 17.93 5.48 -12.62
N TYR A 69 18.26 6.77 -12.63
CA TYR A 69 18.99 7.43 -11.54
C TYR A 69 18.03 7.93 -10.47
N TRP A 70 18.05 7.33 -9.29
CA TRP A 70 17.23 7.74 -8.16
C TRP A 70 18.01 8.66 -7.24
N TYR A 71 17.41 9.80 -6.90
CA TYR A 71 17.96 10.79 -5.98
C TYR A 71 17.14 10.90 -4.70
N LYS A 72 17.84 11.20 -3.60
CA LYS A 72 17.27 11.38 -2.26
C LYS A 72 17.49 12.77 -1.70
N GLU A 73 16.64 13.13 -0.73
CA GLU A 73 16.77 14.33 0.10
C GLU A 73 16.97 15.60 -0.75
N LEU A 74 16.13 15.75 -1.77
CA LEU A 74 16.23 16.87 -2.70
C LEU A 74 15.99 18.21 -1.99
N SER A 75 16.82 19.19 -2.34
CA SER A 75 16.63 20.60 -2.06
C SER A 75 16.59 21.39 -3.36
N ALA A 76 16.21 22.68 -3.27
CA ALA A 76 16.22 23.59 -4.42
C ALA A 76 17.62 23.71 -5.08
N ASP A 77 18.67 23.74 -4.25
CA ASP A 77 20.06 23.76 -4.73
C ASP A 77 20.44 22.43 -5.38
N LYS A 78 20.18 21.32 -4.68
CA LYS A 78 20.56 19.97 -5.12
C LYS A 78 19.94 19.63 -6.48
N ILE A 79 18.67 19.93 -6.69
CA ILE A 79 18.01 19.62 -7.97
C ILE A 79 18.61 20.40 -9.14
N THR A 80 19.05 21.64 -8.90
CA THR A 80 19.71 22.45 -9.93
C THR A 80 21.04 21.81 -10.34
N ARG A 81 21.85 21.39 -9.36
CA ARG A 81 23.11 20.67 -9.61
C ARG A 81 22.91 19.33 -10.29
N ILE A 82 21.86 18.59 -9.93
CA ILE A 82 21.50 17.32 -10.60
C ILE A 82 21.18 17.56 -12.07
N ILE A 83 20.33 18.55 -12.37
CA ILE A 83 19.96 18.91 -13.75
C ILE A 83 21.20 19.31 -14.54
N GLU A 84 22.06 20.16 -13.97
CA GLU A 84 23.31 20.58 -14.59
C GLU A 84 24.24 19.40 -14.89
N SER A 85 24.43 18.49 -13.93
CA SER A 85 25.26 17.30 -14.12
C SER A 85 24.77 16.45 -15.29
N HIS A 86 23.48 16.12 -15.31
CA HIS A 86 22.89 15.29 -16.37
C HIS A 86 22.93 15.96 -17.75
N ILE A 87 22.68 17.27 -17.82
CA ILE A 87 22.57 17.96 -19.11
C ILE A 87 23.95 18.38 -19.64
N ALA A 88 24.84 18.89 -18.80
CA ALA A 88 26.14 19.41 -19.23
C ALA A 88 27.20 18.32 -19.39
N THR A 89 27.15 17.27 -18.56
CA THR A 89 28.20 16.24 -18.52
C THR A 89 27.71 14.85 -18.88
N SER A 90 26.40 14.65 -19.07
CA SER A 90 25.79 13.33 -19.30
C SER A 90 26.12 12.31 -18.20
N GLU A 91 26.46 12.79 -17.00
CA GLU A 91 26.88 11.98 -15.85
C GLU A 91 26.01 12.28 -14.64
N PRO A 92 25.65 11.27 -13.83
CA PRO A 92 24.88 11.48 -12.61
C PRO A 92 25.73 12.06 -11.49
N LEU A 93 25.12 12.91 -10.66
CA LEU A 93 25.72 13.36 -9.41
C LEU A 93 25.76 12.21 -8.38
N LYS A 94 26.84 11.43 -8.36
CA LYS A 94 26.95 10.16 -7.61
C LYS A 94 26.75 10.29 -6.10
N SER A 95 27.18 11.40 -5.49
CA SER A 95 27.05 11.64 -4.04
C SER A 95 25.60 11.68 -3.54
N ASP A 96 24.66 11.98 -4.43
CA ASP A 96 23.26 12.22 -4.09
C ASP A 96 22.33 11.09 -4.56
N LEU A 97 22.91 10.09 -5.21
CA LEU A 97 22.18 8.89 -5.63
C LEU A 97 21.78 8.07 -4.41
N ILE A 98 20.57 7.51 -4.49
CA ILE A 98 20.14 6.41 -3.64
C ILE A 98 20.21 5.08 -4.39
N TYR A 99 20.03 5.10 -5.71
CA TYR A 99 20.10 3.93 -6.55
C TYR A 99 20.36 4.32 -8.02
N MET A 100 21.04 3.43 -8.74
CA MET A 100 21.10 3.41 -10.20
C MET A 100 21.36 1.97 -10.66
N ASP A 101 21.13 1.71 -11.94
CA ASP A 101 21.44 0.41 -12.52
C ASP A 101 22.92 0.05 -12.30
N GLY A 102 23.18 -1.20 -11.89
CA GLY A 102 24.51 -1.67 -11.50
C GLY A 102 24.80 -1.60 -9.99
N PHE A 103 23.96 -0.93 -9.19
CA PHE A 103 24.08 -1.01 -7.73
C PHE A 103 23.54 -2.35 -7.22
N SER A 104 24.27 -2.98 -6.29
CA SER A 104 23.85 -4.24 -5.65
C SER A 104 22.73 -4.05 -4.61
N ALA A 105 22.58 -2.84 -4.09
CA ALA A 105 21.57 -2.47 -3.10
C ALA A 105 21.24 -0.97 -3.15
N VAL A 106 20.12 -0.61 -2.54
CA VAL A 106 19.74 0.78 -2.27
C VAL A 106 20.68 1.38 -1.22
N GLN A 107 21.15 2.60 -1.46
CA GLN A 107 22.06 3.34 -0.58
C GLN A 107 21.29 4.39 0.24
N SER A 108 20.66 3.96 1.34
CA SER A 108 19.97 4.84 2.27
C SER A 108 20.47 4.67 3.71
N ASP A 109 20.80 5.78 4.35
CA ASP A 109 21.17 5.84 5.77
C ASP A 109 19.92 5.80 6.68
N LYS A 110 18.72 5.82 6.08
CA LYS A 110 17.42 5.83 6.75
C LYS A 110 16.59 4.60 6.41
N GLU A 111 17.22 3.55 5.89
CA GLU A 111 16.56 2.31 5.52
C GLU A 111 15.78 1.74 6.72
N ARG A 112 14.49 1.46 6.50
CA ARG A 112 13.63 0.90 7.55
C ARG A 112 13.59 -0.61 7.44
N PRO A 113 13.65 -1.35 8.56
CA PRO A 113 13.52 -2.79 8.52
C PRO A 113 12.14 -3.16 7.95
N ARG A 114 12.11 -4.20 7.11
CA ARG A 114 10.87 -4.76 6.61
C ARG A 114 10.00 -5.19 7.79
N ILE A 115 8.78 -4.64 7.85
CA ILE A 115 7.79 -5.06 8.84
C ILE A 115 7.25 -6.40 8.34
N LEU A 116 7.27 -7.42 9.22
CA LEU A 116 6.72 -8.74 8.95
C LEU A 116 5.66 -9.09 10.01
N PRO A 117 4.60 -9.83 9.63
CA PRO A 117 3.68 -10.45 10.58
C PRO A 117 4.46 -11.29 11.60
N LYS A 118 4.08 -11.20 12.89
CA LYS A 118 4.69 -12.03 13.93
C LYS A 118 4.19 -13.47 13.80
N PRO A 119 4.99 -14.49 14.19
CA PRO A 119 4.51 -15.86 14.25
C PRO A 119 3.23 -16.03 15.08
N PHE A 120 2.50 -17.11 14.83
CA PHE A 120 1.35 -17.47 15.65
C PHE A 120 1.77 -17.70 17.11
N PHE A 121 0.92 -17.27 18.03
CA PHE A 121 1.07 -17.55 19.46
C PHE A 121 -0.28 -17.93 20.08
N GLU A 122 -0.25 -18.66 21.18
CA GLU A 122 -1.46 -19.07 21.89
C GLU A 122 -2.13 -17.88 22.57
N LYS A 123 -3.45 -17.81 22.44
CA LYS A 123 -4.26 -16.76 23.04
C LYS A 123 -5.66 -17.27 23.32
N GLU A 124 -6.17 -16.98 24.51
CA GLU A 124 -7.59 -17.12 24.80
C GLU A 124 -8.37 -15.94 24.21
N ASP A 125 -9.32 -16.25 23.33
CA ASP A 125 -10.23 -15.28 22.75
C ASP A 125 -11.62 -15.38 23.39
N ALA A 126 -12.21 -14.24 23.75
CA ALA A 126 -13.51 -14.20 24.44
C ALA A 126 -14.67 -14.85 23.68
N LEU A 127 -14.58 -14.96 22.34
CA LEU A 127 -15.64 -15.58 21.51
C LEU A 127 -15.30 -17.01 21.08
N TRP A 128 -14.02 -17.30 20.90
CA TRP A 128 -13.57 -18.54 20.25
C TRP A 128 -12.72 -19.45 21.15
N GLY A 129 -12.54 -19.07 22.42
CA GLY A 129 -11.73 -19.82 23.37
C GLY A 129 -10.25 -19.85 22.99
N ASN A 130 -9.56 -20.93 23.33
CA ASN A 130 -8.14 -21.07 23.04
C ASN A 130 -7.86 -21.16 21.54
N CYS A 131 -7.06 -20.22 21.04
CA CYS A 131 -6.71 -20.08 19.63
C CYS A 131 -5.20 -19.94 19.45
N TRP A 132 -4.69 -20.40 18.31
CA TRP A 132 -3.50 -19.81 17.73
C TRP A 132 -3.85 -18.49 17.06
N TYR A 133 -3.06 -17.46 17.27
CA TYR A 133 -3.37 -16.10 16.86
C TYR A 133 -2.18 -15.40 16.20
N THR A 134 -2.43 -14.65 15.14
CA THR A 134 -1.48 -13.68 14.59
C THR A 134 -2.17 -12.44 14.00
N LYS A 135 -1.38 -11.41 13.67
CA LYS A 135 -1.78 -10.17 12.99
C LYS A 135 -1.11 -10.09 11.64
N GLY A 136 -1.91 -9.85 10.59
CA GLY A 136 -1.42 -9.44 9.28
C GLY A 136 -1.58 -7.95 9.05
N PHE A 137 -1.44 -7.53 7.79
CA PHE A 137 -1.63 -6.14 7.39
C PHE A 137 -3.10 -5.79 7.14
N SER A 138 -3.41 -4.50 7.21
CA SER A 138 -4.79 -3.97 7.09
C SER A 138 -4.89 -2.78 6.14
N SER A 139 -3.87 -2.51 5.32
CA SER A 139 -4.02 -1.53 4.25
C SER A 139 -4.89 -2.09 3.13
N ASP A 140 -5.43 -1.20 2.31
CA ASP A 140 -6.13 -1.53 1.08
C ASP A 140 -5.31 -2.41 0.12
N GLN A 141 -3.99 -2.26 0.08
CA GLN A 141 -3.07 -3.15 -0.67
C GLN A 141 -3.15 -4.62 -0.26
N TYR A 142 -3.64 -4.93 0.95
CA TYR A 142 -3.84 -6.29 1.43
C TYR A 142 -5.32 -6.68 1.46
N LEU A 143 -6.18 -5.76 1.92
CA LEU A 143 -7.62 -6.02 2.07
C LEU A 143 -8.34 -6.10 0.74
N TYR A 144 -8.04 -5.23 -0.24
CA TYR A 144 -8.73 -5.28 -1.52
C TYR A 144 -8.43 -6.58 -2.29
N PRO A 145 -7.15 -7.02 -2.44
CA PRO A 145 -6.86 -8.33 -3.02
C PRO A 145 -7.46 -9.50 -2.23
N LEU A 146 -7.52 -9.42 -0.90
CA LEU A 146 -8.17 -10.44 -0.08
C LEU A 146 -9.64 -10.62 -0.47
N PHE A 147 -10.41 -9.53 -0.56
CA PHE A 147 -11.82 -9.63 -0.92
C PHE A 147 -12.04 -10.09 -2.37
N LEU A 148 -11.20 -9.65 -3.31
CA LEU A 148 -11.23 -10.16 -4.70
C LEU A 148 -10.96 -11.67 -4.75
N TYR A 149 -9.92 -12.14 -4.05
CA TYR A 149 -9.59 -13.55 -3.99
C TYR A 149 -10.71 -14.38 -3.35
N LEU A 150 -11.29 -13.87 -2.26
CA LEU A 150 -12.42 -14.51 -1.61
C LEU A 150 -13.64 -14.59 -2.54
N LYS A 151 -13.98 -13.53 -3.26
CA LYS A 151 -15.10 -13.55 -4.22
C LYS A 151 -14.95 -14.67 -5.26
N GLU A 152 -13.73 -14.89 -5.74
CA GLU A 152 -13.44 -15.89 -6.77
C GLU A 152 -13.40 -17.32 -6.21
N ASN A 153 -12.94 -17.50 -4.97
CA ASN A 153 -12.54 -18.82 -4.44
C ASN A 153 -13.40 -19.33 -3.29
N ALA A 154 -14.19 -18.48 -2.63
CA ALA A 154 -15.00 -18.84 -1.46
C ALA A 154 -16.43 -19.24 -1.86
N LYS A 155 -16.83 -20.45 -1.50
CA LYS A 155 -18.18 -20.97 -1.69
C LYS A 155 -18.90 -21.13 -0.36
N GLU A 156 -18.29 -21.86 0.57
CA GLU A 156 -18.88 -22.18 1.87
C GLU A 156 -18.34 -21.30 3.01
N THR A 157 -17.26 -20.55 2.76
CA THR A 157 -16.78 -19.52 3.69
C THR A 157 -17.84 -18.42 3.87
N THR A 158 -18.01 -17.97 5.12
CA THR A 158 -18.99 -16.94 5.49
C THR A 158 -18.31 -15.71 6.06
N ILE A 159 -18.97 -14.56 5.92
CA ILE A 159 -18.57 -13.29 6.55
C ILE A 159 -19.72 -12.74 7.39
N THR A 160 -19.42 -12.31 8.61
CA THR A 160 -20.38 -11.67 9.51
C THR A 160 -19.97 -10.23 9.74
N PHE A 161 -20.90 -9.28 9.54
CA PHE A 161 -20.67 -7.85 9.82
C PHE A 161 -21.28 -7.47 11.16
N ASN A 162 -20.56 -6.66 11.96
CA ASN A 162 -20.96 -6.15 13.27
C ASN A 162 -21.52 -7.21 14.26
N LYS A 163 -21.20 -8.51 14.04
CA LYS A 163 -21.74 -9.66 14.79
C LYS A 163 -23.26 -9.89 14.65
N GLU A 164 -23.91 -9.26 13.67
CA GLU A 164 -25.37 -9.34 13.50
C GLU A 164 -25.74 -10.34 12.41
N ARG A 165 -25.33 -10.05 11.17
CA ARG A 165 -25.76 -10.80 9.98
C ARG A 165 -24.59 -11.50 9.31
N ALA A 166 -24.72 -12.81 9.15
CA ALA A 166 -23.80 -13.64 8.38
C ALA A 166 -24.25 -13.73 6.91
N PHE A 167 -23.29 -13.63 6.00
CA PHE A 167 -23.46 -13.77 4.56
C PHE A 167 -22.55 -14.88 4.06
N ALA A 168 -23.05 -15.73 3.17
CA ALA A 168 -22.22 -16.69 2.48
C ALA A 168 -21.44 -15.98 1.37
N LEU A 169 -20.13 -16.20 1.27
CA LEU A 169 -19.33 -15.52 0.24
C LEU A 169 -19.65 -16.01 -1.18
N LYS A 170 -20.28 -17.18 -1.34
CA LYS A 170 -20.85 -17.60 -2.64
C LYS A 170 -21.87 -16.64 -3.22
N SER A 171 -22.59 -15.87 -2.37
CA SER A 171 -23.58 -14.89 -2.84
C SER A 171 -22.98 -13.51 -3.04
N LEU A 172 -21.65 -13.36 -3.01
CA LEU A 172 -20.96 -12.11 -3.28
C LEU A 172 -20.89 -11.86 -4.80
N ALA A 173 -21.94 -11.21 -5.31
CA ALA A 173 -22.13 -10.88 -6.72
C ALA A 173 -20.99 -9.99 -7.27
N GLY A 174 -20.58 -8.98 -6.51
CA GLY A 174 -19.69 -7.91 -6.97
C GLY A 174 -18.88 -7.26 -5.87
N ILE A 175 -17.77 -6.63 -6.27
CA ILE A 175 -16.93 -5.80 -5.41
C ILE A 175 -16.61 -4.51 -6.16
N THR A 176 -16.80 -3.36 -5.51
CA THR A 176 -16.47 -2.04 -6.07
C THR A 176 -15.52 -1.29 -5.13
N TYR A 177 -14.39 -0.81 -5.66
CA TYR A 177 -13.44 0.04 -4.93
C TYR A 177 -12.99 1.23 -5.78
N THR A 178 -13.94 2.12 -6.06
CA THR A 178 -13.71 3.37 -6.82
C THR A 178 -13.69 4.60 -5.91
N ASP A 179 -14.09 4.44 -4.66
CA ASP A 179 -14.01 5.46 -3.61
C ASP A 179 -12.59 5.54 -3.03
N ASP A 180 -12.22 6.70 -2.48
CA ASP A 180 -10.89 6.94 -1.93
C ASP A 180 -10.54 6.02 -0.74
N TYR A 181 -11.53 5.47 -0.05
CA TYR A 181 -11.30 4.59 1.11
C TYR A 181 -12.36 3.51 1.37
N LYS A 182 -13.52 3.54 0.72
CA LYS A 182 -14.62 2.57 0.93
C LYS A 182 -14.65 1.47 -0.12
N LEU A 183 -14.51 0.23 0.34
CA LEU A 183 -14.79 -0.98 -0.44
C LEU A 183 -16.26 -1.36 -0.28
N PHE A 184 -16.97 -1.55 -1.39
CA PHE A 184 -18.36 -2.03 -1.39
C PHE A 184 -18.43 -3.50 -1.80
N LEU A 185 -19.16 -4.28 -1.01
CA LEU A 185 -19.47 -5.69 -1.24
C LEU A 185 -20.95 -5.80 -1.61
N HIS A 186 -21.23 -6.32 -2.81
CA HIS A 186 -22.56 -6.43 -3.37
C HIS A 186 -23.01 -7.90 -3.35
N PHE A 187 -24.09 -8.21 -2.63
CA PHE A 187 -24.63 -9.55 -2.52
C PHE A 187 -25.87 -9.77 -3.40
N ASP A 188 -26.12 -11.00 -3.82
CA ASP A 188 -27.23 -11.37 -4.72
C ASP A 188 -28.62 -11.10 -4.13
N ASP A 189 -28.73 -11.02 -2.81
CA ASP A 189 -29.97 -10.65 -2.10
C ASP A 189 -30.23 -9.12 -2.08
N GLY A 190 -29.39 -8.36 -2.79
CA GLY A 190 -29.44 -6.89 -2.86
C GLY A 190 -28.71 -6.18 -1.71
N ALA A 191 -28.12 -6.90 -0.76
CA ALA A 191 -27.38 -6.27 0.32
C ALA A 191 -26.07 -5.62 -0.20
N ASN A 192 -25.84 -4.37 0.21
CA ASN A 192 -24.65 -3.60 -0.15
C ASN A 192 -23.94 -3.17 1.13
N ILE A 193 -22.78 -3.77 1.41
CA ILE A 193 -22.03 -3.52 2.65
C ILE A 193 -20.73 -2.80 2.32
N SER A 194 -20.45 -1.70 3.02
CA SER A 194 -19.20 -0.94 2.87
C SER A 194 -18.20 -1.26 3.97
N LEU A 195 -16.92 -1.34 3.61
CA LEU A 195 -15.78 -1.47 4.51
C LEU A 195 -14.77 -0.35 4.25
N ASN A 196 -14.40 0.40 5.29
CA ASN A 196 -13.41 1.47 5.20
C ASN A 196 -12.00 0.83 5.28
N ILE A 197 -11.38 0.58 4.13
CA ILE A 197 -10.06 -0.08 4.01
C ILE A 197 -8.92 0.89 3.68
N GLY A 198 -9.24 2.01 3.03
CA GLY A 198 -8.26 3.02 2.64
C GLY A 198 -7.99 4.07 3.73
N ALA A 199 -7.20 5.09 3.38
CA ALA A 199 -6.89 6.18 4.28
C ALA A 199 -8.05 7.18 4.35
N VAL A 200 -8.85 7.12 5.43
CA VAL A 200 -9.94 8.07 5.66
C VAL A 200 -9.38 9.47 5.98
N PRO A 201 -9.73 10.52 5.20
CA PRO A 201 -9.31 11.88 5.48
C PRO A 201 -9.79 12.38 6.84
N LYS A 202 -9.02 13.29 7.46
CA LYS A 202 -9.43 13.93 8.74
C LYS A 202 -10.64 14.87 8.59
N THR A 203 -10.99 15.23 7.36
CA THR A 203 -12.15 16.05 7.01
C THR A 203 -13.45 15.26 7.04
N GLU A 204 -13.39 13.92 6.97
CA GLU A 204 -14.57 13.06 7.06
C GLU A 204 -15.15 13.04 8.47
N PRO A 205 -16.44 12.72 8.63
CA PRO A 205 -17.06 12.55 9.95
C PRO A 205 -16.26 11.60 10.86
N LEU A 206 -16.27 11.86 12.16
CA LEU A 206 -15.51 11.07 13.13
C LEU A 206 -15.91 9.59 13.10
N GLU A 207 -17.17 9.29 12.86
CA GLU A 207 -17.70 7.94 12.70
C GLU A 207 -17.02 7.20 11.54
N GLU A 208 -16.87 7.83 10.37
CA GLU A 208 -16.17 7.26 9.20
C GLU A 208 -14.70 6.96 9.51
N GLN A 209 -14.04 7.89 10.20
CA GLN A 209 -12.65 7.71 10.65
C GLN A 209 -12.53 6.57 11.66
N GLN A 210 -13.53 6.38 12.53
CA GLN A 210 -13.56 5.30 13.51
C GLN A 210 -13.98 3.96 12.90
N ASN A 211 -14.70 3.94 11.79
CA ASN A 211 -15.10 2.71 11.10
C ASN A 211 -14.01 2.13 10.20
N LYS A 212 -12.87 2.81 10.04
CA LYS A 212 -11.71 2.27 9.34
C LYS A 212 -11.21 0.98 9.97
N ILE A 213 -11.01 -0.05 9.15
CA ILE A 213 -10.27 -1.26 9.55
C ILE A 213 -8.81 -0.89 9.78
N THR A 214 -8.30 -1.15 10.99
CA THR A 214 -6.90 -0.88 11.35
C THR A 214 -6.16 -2.11 11.83
N SER A 215 -6.86 -3.22 12.09
CA SER A 215 -6.23 -4.48 12.48
C SER A 215 -6.97 -5.67 11.87
N THR A 216 -6.20 -6.52 11.21
CA THR A 216 -6.61 -7.80 10.63
C THR A 216 -5.92 -8.91 11.39
N THR A 217 -6.71 -9.81 11.95
CA THR A 217 -6.23 -10.86 12.85
C THR A 217 -6.70 -12.22 12.37
N TYR A 218 -5.82 -13.20 12.48
CA TYR A 218 -6.00 -14.55 11.97
C TYR A 218 -5.96 -15.52 13.13
N PHE A 219 -6.89 -16.46 13.13
CA PHE A 219 -7.09 -17.39 14.24
C PHE A 219 -7.22 -18.81 13.73
N ILE A 220 -6.67 -19.75 14.50
CA ILE A 220 -6.99 -21.18 14.40
C ILE A 220 -7.51 -21.61 15.77
N VAL A 221 -8.78 -21.96 15.86
CA VAL A 221 -9.39 -22.42 17.12
C VAL A 221 -8.81 -23.78 17.47
N GLN A 222 -8.22 -23.95 18.66
CA GLN A 222 -7.46 -25.17 18.97
C GLN A 222 -8.36 -26.42 19.02
N GLN A 223 -9.55 -26.29 19.59
CA GLN A 223 -10.51 -27.39 19.78
C GLN A 223 -11.11 -27.88 18.45
N THR A 224 -11.52 -26.97 17.57
CA THR A 224 -12.25 -27.29 16.33
C THR A 224 -11.40 -27.24 15.07
N LYS A 225 -10.16 -26.74 15.19
CA LYS A 225 -9.26 -26.40 14.07
C LYS A 225 -9.85 -25.41 13.07
N GLN A 226 -10.96 -24.74 13.42
CA GLN A 226 -11.61 -23.78 12.55
C GLN A 226 -10.72 -22.53 12.37
N ARG A 227 -10.53 -22.12 11.12
CA ARG A 227 -9.76 -20.94 10.76
C ARG A 227 -10.66 -19.73 10.57
N LYS A 228 -10.23 -18.58 11.10
CA LYS A 228 -11.04 -17.35 11.11
C LYS A 228 -10.19 -16.12 10.88
N ILE A 229 -10.82 -15.09 10.33
CA ILE A 229 -10.27 -13.74 10.21
C ILE A 229 -11.16 -12.79 11.01
N ARG A 230 -10.57 -11.80 11.68
CA ARG A 230 -11.32 -10.72 12.33
C ARG A 230 -10.72 -9.37 11.97
N PHE A 231 -11.60 -8.47 11.56
CA PHE A 231 -11.30 -7.08 11.25
C PHE A 231 -11.80 -6.18 12.38
N THR A 232 -10.93 -5.33 12.88
CA THR A 232 -11.26 -4.39 13.96
C THR A 232 -10.79 -2.98 13.63
N ASN A 233 -11.48 -2.00 14.20
CA ASN A 233 -11.05 -0.61 14.15
C ASN A 233 -9.99 -0.29 15.22
N LYS A 234 -9.57 0.98 15.27
CA LYS A 234 -8.55 1.46 16.22
C LYS A 234 -8.95 1.32 17.69
N MET A 235 -10.26 1.23 17.96
CA MET A 235 -10.84 1.08 19.30
C MET A 235 -11.06 -0.39 19.68
N GLY A 236 -10.72 -1.34 18.80
CA GLY A 236 -10.96 -2.77 19.00
C GLY A 236 -12.39 -3.23 18.71
N LYS A 237 -13.27 -2.34 18.22
CA LYS A 237 -14.62 -2.72 17.77
C LYS A 237 -14.50 -3.66 16.57
N VAL A 238 -15.20 -4.78 16.62
CA VAL A 238 -15.27 -5.74 15.51
C VAL A 238 -16.14 -5.17 14.41
N ILE A 239 -15.55 -5.00 13.23
CA ILE A 239 -16.26 -4.54 12.02
C ILE A 239 -16.82 -5.75 11.28
N ALA A 240 -15.98 -6.76 11.07
CA ALA A 240 -16.37 -8.00 10.42
C ALA A 240 -15.50 -9.17 10.87
N SER A 241 -16.02 -10.37 10.69
CA SER A 241 -15.30 -11.63 10.90
C SER A 241 -15.61 -12.62 9.79
N ILE A 242 -14.59 -13.29 9.28
CA ILE A 242 -14.72 -14.33 8.25
C ILE A 242 -14.50 -15.68 8.93
N HIS A 243 -15.39 -16.62 8.69
CA HIS A 243 -15.27 -18.00 9.12
C HIS A 243 -14.97 -18.86 7.89
N LEU A 244 -13.73 -19.35 7.80
CA LEU A 244 -13.29 -20.14 6.65
C LEU A 244 -13.88 -21.55 6.73
N ALA A 245 -14.31 -22.05 5.58
CA ALA A 245 -14.75 -23.42 5.45
C ALA A 245 -13.54 -24.38 5.41
N ASN A 246 -13.63 -25.51 6.13
CA ASN A 246 -12.52 -26.45 6.23
C ASN A 246 -12.25 -27.20 4.90
N ASN A 247 -13.23 -27.27 4.01
CA ASN A 247 -13.13 -27.86 2.67
C ASN A 247 -12.57 -26.89 1.61
N GLU A 248 -12.10 -25.70 2.02
CA GLU A 248 -11.50 -24.69 1.14
C GLU A 248 -10.05 -24.36 1.56
N PRO A 249 -9.15 -25.35 1.67
CA PRO A 249 -7.79 -25.16 2.19
C PRO A 249 -6.96 -24.17 1.37
N GLN A 250 -7.24 -24.02 0.08
CA GLN A 250 -6.59 -23.05 -0.80
C GLN A 250 -6.74 -21.60 -0.31
N ILE A 251 -7.83 -21.27 0.41
CA ILE A 251 -8.01 -19.94 0.96
C ILE A 251 -7.00 -19.72 2.10
N TRP A 252 -6.86 -20.68 3.00
CA TRP A 252 -5.89 -20.57 4.08
C TRP A 252 -4.45 -20.49 3.57
N ASN A 253 -4.09 -21.28 2.55
CA ASN A 253 -2.76 -21.24 1.93
C ASN A 253 -2.46 -19.86 1.31
N TYR A 254 -3.46 -19.24 0.65
CA TYR A 254 -3.35 -17.86 0.17
C TYR A 254 -3.10 -16.88 1.32
N LEU A 255 -3.81 -17.03 2.45
CA LEU A 255 -3.62 -16.17 3.61
C LEU A 255 -2.22 -16.32 4.20
N LEU A 256 -1.71 -17.54 4.38
CA LEU A 256 -0.36 -17.79 4.88
C LEU A 256 0.69 -17.15 3.94
N THR A 257 0.56 -17.38 2.63
CA THR A 257 1.54 -16.94 1.63
C THR A 257 1.53 -15.43 1.43
N ILE A 258 0.35 -14.86 1.17
CA ILE A 258 0.20 -13.46 0.73
C ILE A 258 -0.06 -12.55 1.93
N GLN A 259 -1.07 -12.85 2.73
CA GLN A 259 -1.52 -11.95 3.81
C GLN A 259 -0.60 -12.00 5.03
N LEU A 260 0.01 -13.16 5.29
CA LEU A 260 0.91 -13.42 6.40
C LEU A 260 2.37 -13.60 5.97
N GLN A 261 2.70 -13.34 4.70
CA GLN A 261 4.08 -13.29 4.20
C GLN A 261 4.88 -14.58 4.45
N GLY A 262 4.24 -15.73 4.32
CA GLY A 262 4.88 -17.05 4.45
C GLY A 262 5.04 -17.57 5.87
N LEU A 263 4.24 -17.09 6.84
CA LEU A 263 4.20 -17.72 8.16
C LEU A 263 3.77 -19.18 8.06
N LYS A 264 4.32 -20.01 8.95
CA LYS A 264 3.94 -21.42 9.08
C LYS A 264 2.64 -21.56 9.87
N ASP A 265 1.82 -22.53 9.48
CA ASP A 265 0.67 -22.95 10.29
C ASP A 265 1.20 -23.66 11.56
N PRO A 266 0.80 -23.27 12.77
CA PRO A 266 1.23 -23.91 14.02
C PRO A 266 0.61 -25.30 14.25
N THR A 267 -0.28 -25.76 13.36
CA THR A 267 -0.91 -27.08 13.43
C THR A 267 -0.34 -28.10 12.44
N GLU A 268 0.62 -27.67 11.61
CA GLU A 268 1.37 -28.51 10.67
C GLU A 268 2.74 -28.93 11.22
#